data_AF-A0AAU7QYN5-F1
#
_entry.id   AF-A0AAU7QYN5-F1
#
_cell.length_a   1.000
_cell.length_b   1.000
_cell.length_c   1.000
_cell.angle_alpha   90.00
_cell.angle_beta   90.00
_cell.angle_gamma   90.00
#
_symmetry.space_group_name_H-M   'P 1'
#
loop_
_entity.id
_entity.type
_entity.pdbx_description
1 polymer ?
#
loop_
_entity_poly.entity_id
_entity_poly.type
_entity_poly.pdbx_seq_one_letter_code
_entity_poly.pdbx_strand_id
1 'polypeptide(L)'
;MAVEVVLGEVTCPSGQLVIMDGGYLELWSGDRVPDDEERPATDFAIVGPDAEAAADSFDRQTGTRLYDIPAHAVAEFTATFEEHCREHGYGATLHAFEQQVPHRERVRHAVAAREPGFIVMGVPVLPIEVPADRPLHVTAVPGEYGWKSMRIEFSDAPVADSWVFGELGVDHARFVFADADALSSWEHVRPLDGLADLVLWGRDQEQVAAEFGAPRLGDTADVAYGWVDLPITEAYQRGLAIETRRNEPGGPKFAFDFRPHSHHWQVMGLVRASEHEAGVIQVGGADILMAMTSVGDGFFPVHLDVDADGLPVALRIDIARED
;
A
#
# COMPACT_ATOMS: atom_id res chain seq x y z
N MET A 1 -22.85 -12.61 18.12
CA MET A 1 -21.41 -12.30 17.98
C MET A 1 -21.12 -12.41 16.50
N ALA A 2 -20.62 -11.34 15.87
CA ALA A 2 -20.18 -11.45 14.48
C ALA A 2 -19.05 -12.49 14.42
N VAL A 3 -19.08 -13.36 13.43
CA VAL A 3 -18.06 -14.40 13.27
C VAL A 3 -16.81 -13.72 12.73
N GLU A 4 -15.75 -13.74 13.51
CA GLU A 4 -14.44 -13.28 13.08
C GLU A 4 -13.82 -14.29 12.11
N VAL A 5 -13.26 -13.78 11.02
CA VAL A 5 -12.65 -14.55 9.94
C VAL A 5 -11.15 -14.29 9.95
N VAL A 6 -10.35 -15.36 9.92
CA VAL A 6 -8.89 -15.24 9.81
C VAL A 6 -8.52 -15.01 8.34
N LEU A 7 -7.83 -13.90 8.06
CA LEU A 7 -7.33 -13.57 6.73
C LEU A 7 -5.94 -14.14 6.47
N GLY A 8 -5.12 -14.24 7.52
CA GLY A 8 -3.77 -14.80 7.47
C GLY A 8 -2.88 -14.28 8.59
N GLU A 9 -1.57 -14.48 8.41
CA GLU A 9 -0.53 -14.04 9.34
C GLU A 9 0.51 -13.18 8.61
N VAL A 10 1.09 -12.23 9.34
CA VAL A 10 2.21 -11.37 8.90
C VAL A 10 3.37 -11.59 9.85
N THR A 11 4.60 -11.66 9.35
CA THR A 11 5.79 -11.65 10.20
C THR A 11 6.52 -10.31 10.07
N CYS A 12 7.04 -9.79 11.19
CA CYS A 12 7.64 -8.45 11.22
C CYS A 12 9.00 -8.46 11.95
N PRO A 13 10.04 -9.10 11.38
CA PRO A 13 11.34 -9.24 12.04
C PRO A 13 12.04 -7.90 12.35
N SER A 14 11.71 -6.81 11.64
CA SER A 14 12.24 -5.47 11.95
C SER A 14 11.58 -4.85 13.19
N GLY A 15 10.44 -5.40 13.64
CA GLY A 15 9.59 -4.82 14.68
C GLY A 15 8.83 -3.57 14.22
N GLN A 16 8.83 -3.26 12.92
CA GLN A 16 8.17 -2.08 12.36
C GLN A 16 7.26 -2.50 11.19
N LEU A 17 5.96 -2.47 11.46
CA LEU A 17 4.92 -2.81 10.51
C LEU A 17 4.53 -1.56 9.71
N VAL A 18 4.35 -1.72 8.41
CA VAL A 18 3.82 -0.73 7.48
C VAL A 18 2.43 -1.17 7.04
N ILE A 19 1.48 -0.24 7.12
CA ILE A 19 0.14 -0.38 6.57
C ILE A 19 -0.12 0.75 5.58
N MET A 20 -0.48 0.40 4.35
CA MET A 20 -0.81 1.36 3.30
C MET A 20 -1.68 0.69 2.22
N ASP A 21 -2.01 1.44 1.17
CA ASP A 21 -2.57 0.86 -0.04
C ASP A 21 -1.53 0.03 -0.79
N GLY A 22 -1.80 -1.27 -0.94
CA GLY A 22 -0.91 -2.22 -1.61
C GLY A 22 -0.71 -1.96 -3.11
N GLY A 23 -1.61 -1.21 -3.75
CA GLY A 23 -1.48 -0.80 -5.15
C GLY A 23 -0.33 0.17 -5.39
N TYR A 24 0.01 0.99 -4.38
CA TYR A 24 1.09 1.97 -4.48
C TYR A 24 2.47 1.45 -4.09
N LEU A 25 2.61 0.15 -3.81
CA LEU A 25 3.93 -0.45 -3.52
C LEU A 25 4.91 -0.39 -4.69
N GLU A 26 4.45 -0.07 -5.91
CA GLU A 26 5.36 0.28 -7.02
C GLU A 26 6.24 1.49 -6.68
N LEU A 27 5.68 2.44 -5.93
CA LEU A 27 6.39 3.65 -5.52
C LEU A 27 7.31 3.40 -4.32
N TRP A 28 7.29 2.23 -3.70
CA TRP A 28 8.09 1.95 -2.52
C TRP A 28 9.58 1.81 -2.85
N SER A 29 10.40 2.71 -2.30
CA SER A 29 11.85 2.73 -2.54
C SER A 29 12.65 1.87 -1.56
N GLY A 30 12.10 1.53 -0.39
CA GLY A 30 12.81 0.83 0.67
C GLY A 30 13.96 1.67 1.22
N ASP A 31 15.16 1.09 1.25
CA ASP A 31 16.41 1.78 1.64
C ASP A 31 17.03 2.61 0.50
N ARG A 32 16.47 2.55 -0.71
CA ARG A 32 16.94 3.37 -1.83
C ARG A 32 16.35 4.78 -1.71
N VAL A 33 17.06 5.76 -2.27
CA VAL A 33 16.50 7.08 -2.49
C VAL A 33 15.29 6.93 -3.43
N PRO A 34 14.12 7.51 -3.11
CA PRO A 34 13.02 7.61 -4.08
C PRO A 34 13.56 8.29 -5.35
N ASP A 35 13.48 7.59 -6.48
CA ASP A 35 13.97 8.08 -7.75
C ASP A 35 12.82 7.99 -8.76
N ASP A 36 12.06 9.07 -8.84
CA ASP A 36 11.02 9.27 -9.84
C ASP A 36 11.45 10.46 -10.73
N GLU A 37 12.17 10.14 -11.81
CA GLU A 37 12.62 11.14 -12.79
C GLU A 37 11.46 11.91 -13.43
N GLU A 38 10.27 11.30 -13.52
CA GLU A 38 9.07 11.93 -14.09
C GLU A 38 8.41 12.89 -13.10
N ARG A 39 8.55 12.63 -11.80
CA ARG A 39 7.93 13.39 -10.72
C ARG A 39 8.96 13.76 -9.64
N PRO A 40 9.97 14.57 -9.97
CA PRO A 40 10.99 14.96 -9.01
C PRO A 40 10.37 15.72 -7.84
N ALA A 41 10.83 15.43 -6.63
CA ALA A 41 10.36 16.06 -5.41
C ALA A 41 11.51 16.31 -4.43
N THR A 42 11.23 17.19 -3.47
CA THR A 42 12.17 17.62 -2.42
C THR A 42 11.54 17.37 -1.06
N ASP A 43 12.33 16.80 -0.16
CA ASP A 43 11.94 16.65 1.24
C ASP A 43 12.49 17.84 2.05
N PHE A 44 11.78 18.24 3.10
CA PHE A 44 12.18 19.31 4.00
C PHE A 44 12.11 18.88 5.47
N ALA A 45 13.03 19.40 6.28
CA ALA A 45 12.88 19.46 7.73
C ALA A 45 12.44 20.86 8.14
N ILE A 46 11.46 20.95 9.04
CA ILE A 46 11.15 22.18 9.76
C ILE A 46 12.13 22.27 10.93
N VAL A 47 12.92 23.34 10.98
CA VAL A 47 13.95 23.56 12.00
C VAL A 47 13.76 24.90 12.70
N GLY A 48 14.20 24.98 13.96
CA GLY A 48 14.12 26.18 14.78
C GLY A 48 13.46 25.93 16.14
N PRO A 49 13.51 26.90 17.07
CA PRO A 49 12.90 26.78 18.39
C PRO A 49 11.40 26.49 18.39
N ASP A 50 10.68 26.92 17.36
CA ASP A 50 9.22 26.78 17.26
C ASP A 50 8.80 25.73 16.21
N ALA A 51 9.69 24.80 15.85
CA ALA A 51 9.47 23.87 14.74
C ALA A 51 8.20 23.01 14.88
N GLU A 52 7.97 22.43 16.07
CA GLU A 52 6.79 21.60 16.33
C GLU A 52 5.49 22.43 16.25
N ALA A 53 5.44 23.58 16.92
CA ALA A 53 4.27 24.46 16.87
C ALA A 53 3.98 25.00 15.45
N ALA A 54 5.03 25.29 14.68
CA ALA A 54 4.91 25.70 13.29
C ALA A 54 4.40 24.55 12.41
N ALA A 55 4.88 23.32 12.61
CA ALA A 55 4.41 22.15 11.88
C ALA A 55 2.93 21.87 12.14
N ASP A 56 2.53 21.80 13.41
CA ASP A 56 1.17 21.48 13.84
C ASP A 56 0.15 22.51 13.30
N SER A 57 0.51 23.79 13.29
CA SER A 57 -0.37 24.86 12.82
C SER A 57 -0.35 25.04 11.29
N PHE A 58 0.71 24.59 10.61
CA PHE A 58 0.79 24.63 9.15
C PHE A 58 -0.03 23.52 8.49
N ASP A 59 -0.20 22.39 9.19
CA ASP A 59 -1.16 21.32 8.89
C ASP A 59 -1.10 20.82 7.43
N ARG A 60 0.12 20.55 6.94
CA ARG A 60 0.34 19.98 5.60
C ARG A 60 0.68 18.51 5.62
N GLN A 61 1.51 18.10 6.58
CA GLN A 61 1.87 16.72 6.87
C GLN A 61 2.13 16.64 8.38
N THR A 62 2.06 15.43 8.93
CA THR A 62 2.30 15.22 10.34
C THR A 62 3.78 15.38 10.67
N GLY A 63 4.07 16.07 11.78
CA GLY A 63 5.41 16.19 12.30
C GLY A 63 6.29 17.23 11.60
N THR A 64 7.58 17.23 11.95
CA THR A 64 8.54 18.26 11.52
C THR A 64 9.26 17.90 10.22
N ARG A 65 8.84 16.85 9.52
CA ARG A 65 9.40 16.44 8.24
C ARG A 65 8.31 16.44 7.19
N LEU A 66 8.57 17.13 6.08
CA LEU A 66 7.65 17.28 4.97
C LEU A 66 8.24 16.56 3.77
N TYR A 67 7.58 15.49 3.35
CA TYR A 67 8.06 14.61 2.29
C TYR A 67 7.39 14.91 0.95
N ASP A 68 8.08 14.59 -0.14
CA ASP A 68 7.54 14.57 -1.51
C ASP A 68 6.92 15.89 -1.97
N ILE A 69 7.51 17.03 -1.60
CA ILE A 69 7.09 18.33 -2.12
C ILE A 69 7.50 18.42 -3.60
N PRO A 70 6.55 18.53 -4.55
CA PRO A 70 6.89 18.50 -5.98
C PRO A 70 7.87 19.61 -6.35
N ALA A 71 8.89 19.30 -7.16
CA ALA A 71 9.97 20.24 -7.48
C ALA A 71 9.45 21.56 -8.07
N HIS A 72 8.38 21.51 -8.86
CA HIS A 72 7.76 22.71 -9.44
C HIS A 72 7.02 23.59 -8.41
N ALA A 73 6.65 23.04 -7.25
CA ALA A 73 5.91 23.71 -6.18
C ALA A 73 6.83 24.20 -5.04
N VAL A 74 8.10 23.79 -4.99
CA VAL A 74 9.04 24.12 -3.90
C VAL A 74 9.10 25.61 -3.56
N ALA A 75 9.19 26.48 -4.58
CA ALA A 75 9.31 27.92 -4.35
C ALA A 75 8.05 28.51 -3.70
N GLU A 76 6.87 28.12 -4.17
CA GLU A 76 5.58 28.55 -3.61
C GLU A 76 5.36 27.98 -2.21
N PHE A 77 5.67 26.71 -2.01
CA PHE A 77 5.54 26.02 -0.73
C PHE A 77 6.42 26.67 0.35
N THR A 78 7.67 26.98 -0.01
CA THR A 78 8.61 27.65 0.91
C THR A 78 8.12 29.05 1.29
N ALA A 79 7.66 29.84 0.31
CA ALA A 79 7.12 31.17 0.58
C ALA A 79 5.87 31.13 1.47
N THR A 80 5.01 30.12 1.27
CA THR A 80 3.80 29.93 2.09
C THR A 80 4.16 29.56 3.53
N PHE A 81 5.17 28.72 3.74
CA PHE A 81 5.65 28.40 5.09
C PHE A 81 6.31 29.60 5.79
N GLU A 82 7.11 30.39 5.08
CA GLU A 82 7.70 31.62 5.62
C GLU A 82 6.64 32.65 6.01
N GLU A 83 5.59 32.79 5.19
CA GLU A 83 4.42 33.61 5.52
C GLU A 83 3.71 33.12 6.77
N HIS A 84 3.42 31.82 6.85
CA HIS A 84 2.81 31.19 8.02
C HIS A 84 3.60 31.48 9.31
N CYS A 85 4.92 31.30 9.28
CA CYS A 85 5.79 31.58 10.43
C CYS A 85 5.76 33.06 10.83
N ARG A 86 5.77 33.98 9.85
CA ARG A 86 5.70 35.42 10.09
C ARG A 86 4.37 35.85 10.70
N GLU A 87 3.26 35.28 10.25
CA GLU A 87 1.92 35.61 10.76
C GLU A 87 1.71 35.15 12.21
N HIS A 88 2.29 34.01 12.57
CA HIS A 88 2.17 33.42 13.91
C HIS A 88 3.33 33.81 14.85
N GLY A 89 4.38 34.44 14.33
CA GLY A 89 5.56 34.85 15.11
C GLY A 89 6.49 33.68 15.46
N TYR A 90 6.50 32.61 14.68
CA TYR A 90 7.36 31.45 14.89
C TYR A 90 8.78 31.68 14.36
N GLY A 91 9.77 31.29 15.17
CA GLY A 91 11.17 31.13 14.75
C GLY A 91 11.42 29.75 14.13
N ALA A 92 10.79 29.46 13.01
CA ALA A 92 10.99 28.21 12.28
C ALA A 92 11.28 28.46 10.79
N THR A 93 12.02 27.56 10.15
CA THR A 93 12.40 27.64 8.73
C THR A 93 12.43 26.25 8.11
N LEU A 94 12.22 26.16 6.79
CA LEU A 94 12.44 24.93 6.05
C LEU A 94 13.92 24.74 5.71
N HIS A 95 14.42 23.53 5.91
CA HIS A 95 15.73 23.08 5.44
C HIS A 95 15.52 21.90 4.48
N ALA A 96 15.84 22.11 3.21
CA ALA A 96 15.78 21.04 2.21
C ALA A 96 16.82 19.96 2.53
N PHE A 97 16.42 18.69 2.39
CA PHE A 97 17.37 17.59 2.37
C PHE A 97 18.17 17.59 1.05
N GLU A 98 19.41 17.09 1.08
CA GLU A 98 20.25 16.96 -0.13
C GLU A 98 19.67 15.97 -1.14
N GLN A 99 18.95 14.95 -0.64
CA GLN A 99 18.26 13.92 -1.40
C GLN A 99 16.95 13.59 -0.69
N GLN A 100 15.98 13.03 -1.41
CA GLN A 100 14.77 12.51 -0.79
C GLN A 100 15.13 11.39 0.21
N VAL A 101 14.42 11.37 1.32
CA VAL A 101 14.61 10.42 2.41
C VAL A 101 14.03 9.06 1.99
N PRO A 102 14.82 7.96 2.01
CA PRO A 102 14.33 6.61 1.75
C PRO A 102 13.09 6.26 2.58
N HIS A 103 12.11 5.57 1.98
CA HIS A 103 10.85 5.26 2.69
C HIS A 103 11.07 4.44 3.95
N ARG A 104 12.09 3.57 3.94
CA ARG A 104 12.48 2.83 5.14
C ARG A 104 12.93 3.74 6.28
N GLU A 105 13.62 4.83 5.96
CA GLU A 105 14.07 5.81 6.95
C GLU A 105 12.90 6.70 7.42
N ARG A 106 11.93 6.99 6.55
CA ARG A 106 10.68 7.67 6.94
C ARG A 106 9.91 6.86 7.99
N VAL A 107 9.85 5.54 7.86
CA VAL A 107 9.30 4.65 8.92
C VAL A 107 10.04 4.83 10.24
N ARG A 108 11.38 4.86 10.24
CA ARG A 108 12.17 5.06 11.48
C ARG A 108 11.88 6.40 12.12
N HIS A 109 11.79 7.46 11.33
CA HIS A 109 11.46 8.80 11.80
C HIS A 109 10.09 8.84 12.46
N ALA A 110 9.05 8.35 11.77
CA ALA A 110 7.69 8.40 12.26
C ALA A 110 7.52 7.57 13.54
N VAL A 111 8.08 6.35 13.58
CA VAL A 111 8.08 5.51 14.80
C VAL A 111 8.79 6.21 15.96
N ALA A 112 10.00 6.74 15.74
CA ALA A 112 10.77 7.38 16.80
C ALA A 112 10.08 8.64 17.35
N ALA A 113 9.40 9.39 16.48
CA ALA A 113 8.63 10.58 16.83
C ALA A 113 7.21 10.26 17.33
N ARG A 114 6.77 9.00 17.24
CA ARG A 114 5.37 8.57 17.49
C ARG A 114 4.37 9.32 16.62
N GLU A 115 4.78 9.64 15.39
CA GLU A 115 3.90 10.22 14.38
C GLU A 115 3.01 9.11 13.81
N PRO A 116 1.69 9.37 13.63
CA PRO A 116 0.74 8.38 13.15
C PRO A 116 1.03 7.89 11.72
N GLY A 117 1.72 8.70 10.91
CA GLY A 117 1.99 8.38 9.53
C GLY A 117 2.87 9.38 8.82
N PHE A 118 3.23 9.03 7.59
CA PHE A 118 3.90 9.88 6.62
C PHE A 118 3.30 9.61 5.23
N ILE A 119 3.75 10.32 4.21
CA ILE A 119 3.31 10.08 2.83
C ILE A 119 4.41 9.48 1.96
N VAL A 120 3.97 8.69 0.98
CA VAL A 120 4.77 8.25 -0.18
C VAL A 120 4.03 8.74 -1.43
N MET A 121 4.58 9.76 -2.08
CA MET A 121 4.04 10.37 -3.30
C MET A 121 2.55 10.75 -3.18
N GLY A 122 2.17 11.27 -2.01
CA GLY A 122 0.78 11.66 -1.69
C GLY A 122 -0.09 10.54 -1.11
N VAL A 123 0.43 9.32 -0.99
CA VAL A 123 -0.28 8.17 -0.43
C VAL A 123 0.06 8.03 1.05
N PRO A 124 -0.94 7.95 1.96
CA PRO A 124 -0.68 7.81 3.38
C PRO A 124 -0.09 6.43 3.70
N VAL A 125 0.89 6.44 4.60
CA VAL A 125 1.54 5.25 5.14
C VAL A 125 1.46 5.33 6.67
N LEU A 126 0.95 4.27 7.29
CA LEU A 126 0.90 4.12 8.74
C LEU A 126 1.99 3.16 9.22
N PRO A 127 3.06 3.66 9.85
CA PRO A 127 4.07 2.84 10.50
C PRO A 127 3.73 2.61 11.98
N ILE A 128 4.01 1.42 12.49
CA ILE A 128 3.82 1.11 13.92
C ILE A 128 4.83 0.08 14.43
N GLU A 129 5.27 0.23 15.68
CA GLU A 129 6.08 -0.79 16.36
C GLU A 129 5.24 -2.00 16.77
N VAL A 130 5.74 -3.20 16.49
CA VAL A 130 5.07 -4.47 16.75
C VAL A 130 6.04 -5.52 17.28
N PRO A 131 5.56 -6.60 17.92
CA PRO A 131 6.40 -7.72 18.31
C PRO A 131 7.12 -8.34 17.11
N ALA A 132 8.45 -8.44 17.21
CA ALA A 132 9.30 -9.01 16.15
C ALA A 132 9.55 -10.52 16.31
N ASP A 133 9.10 -11.11 17.41
CA ASP A 133 9.43 -12.49 17.81
C ASP A 133 8.34 -13.52 17.47
N ARG A 134 7.24 -13.08 16.85
CA ARG A 134 6.09 -13.93 16.50
C ARG A 134 5.33 -13.43 15.27
N PRO A 135 4.58 -14.29 14.58
CA PRO A 135 3.58 -13.87 13.61
C PRO A 135 2.46 -13.05 14.25
N LEU A 136 1.91 -12.11 13.49
CA LEU A 136 0.76 -11.27 13.84
C LEU A 136 -0.45 -11.74 13.05
N HIS A 137 -1.54 -12.06 13.74
CA HIS A 137 -2.76 -12.53 13.10
C HIS A 137 -3.54 -11.34 12.54
N VAL A 138 -4.00 -11.47 11.29
CA VAL A 138 -4.91 -10.52 10.67
C VAL A 138 -6.28 -11.16 10.55
N THR A 139 -7.27 -10.54 11.17
CA THR A 139 -8.66 -10.99 11.17
C THR A 139 -9.57 -9.92 10.59
N ALA A 140 -10.77 -10.34 10.18
CA ALA A 140 -11.81 -9.44 9.69
C ALA A 140 -13.18 -9.82 10.24
N VAL A 141 -14.02 -8.80 10.37
CA VAL A 141 -15.43 -8.95 10.74
C VAL A 141 -16.28 -8.66 9.51
N PRO A 142 -17.16 -9.57 9.07
CA PRO A 142 -18.07 -9.30 7.96
C PRO A 142 -19.16 -8.30 8.36
N GLY A 143 -19.50 -7.43 7.42
CA GLY A 143 -20.62 -6.48 7.46
C GLY A 143 -21.63 -6.77 6.34
N GLU A 144 -22.56 -5.83 6.11
CA GLU A 144 -23.65 -6.00 5.14
C GLU A 144 -23.17 -6.03 3.68
N TYR A 145 -22.17 -5.20 3.34
CA TYR A 145 -21.71 -4.97 1.97
C TYR A 145 -20.24 -5.38 1.74
N GLY A 146 -19.64 -6.13 2.66
CA GLY A 146 -18.21 -6.44 2.67
C GLY A 146 -17.70 -6.55 4.10
N TRP A 147 -16.42 -6.33 4.33
CA TRP A 147 -15.81 -6.23 5.64
C TRP A 147 -16.34 -5.00 6.39
N LYS A 148 -16.73 -5.21 7.64
CA LYS A 148 -17.01 -4.14 8.59
C LYS A 148 -15.71 -3.55 9.14
N SER A 149 -14.77 -4.42 9.50
CA SER A 149 -13.49 -4.01 10.07
C SER A 149 -12.42 -5.09 9.86
N MET A 150 -11.16 -4.70 9.87
CA MET A 150 -10.00 -5.58 9.96
C MET A 150 -9.21 -5.30 11.23
N ARG A 151 -8.52 -6.30 11.76
CA ARG A 151 -7.73 -6.21 12.99
C ARG A 151 -6.39 -6.93 12.79
N ILE A 152 -5.31 -6.31 13.25
CA ILE A 152 -4.00 -6.98 13.41
C ILE A 152 -3.70 -7.09 14.89
N GLU A 153 -3.48 -8.30 15.37
CA GLU A 153 -3.25 -8.57 16.79
C GLU A 153 -1.77 -8.56 17.14
N PHE A 154 -1.42 -7.77 18.15
CA PHE A 154 -0.06 -7.67 18.68
C PHE A 154 0.09 -8.47 19.98
N SER A 155 -0.96 -8.58 20.79
CA SER A 155 -0.94 -9.23 22.11
C SER A 155 -2.30 -9.85 22.45
N ASP A 156 -2.30 -10.86 23.33
CA ASP A 156 -3.52 -11.48 23.89
C ASP A 156 -4.06 -10.73 25.13
N ALA A 157 -3.42 -9.62 25.51
CA ALA A 157 -3.86 -8.80 26.64
C ALA A 157 -5.27 -8.21 26.37
N PRO A 158 -6.13 -8.08 27.40
CA PRO A 158 -7.45 -7.51 27.21
C PRO A 158 -7.36 -6.02 26.85
N VAL A 159 -8.12 -5.61 25.83
CA VAL A 159 -8.28 -4.21 25.46
C VAL A 159 -8.97 -3.45 26.59
N ALA A 160 -8.33 -2.39 27.08
CA ALA A 160 -8.87 -1.49 28.10
C ALA A 160 -9.37 -0.17 27.50
N ASP A 161 -8.73 0.32 26.42
CA ASP A 161 -9.09 1.55 25.73
C ASP A 161 -8.75 1.48 24.23
N SER A 162 -9.27 2.42 23.44
CA SER A 162 -9.05 2.51 22.00
C SER A 162 -8.88 3.95 21.57
N TRP A 163 -7.78 4.26 20.89
CA TRP A 163 -7.44 5.62 20.44
C TRP A 163 -7.50 5.71 18.94
N VAL A 164 -7.91 6.87 18.41
CA VAL A 164 -7.74 7.15 16.97
C VAL A 164 -6.25 7.25 16.70
N PHE A 165 -5.75 6.33 15.88
CA PHE A 165 -4.35 6.26 15.48
C PHE A 165 -4.11 7.08 14.21
N GLY A 166 -4.97 6.97 13.21
CA GLY A 166 -4.83 7.68 11.95
C GLY A 166 -5.94 7.35 10.97
N GLU A 167 -5.71 7.63 9.69
CA GLU A 167 -6.62 7.31 8.59
C GLU A 167 -5.81 6.73 7.42
N LEU A 168 -6.32 5.66 6.81
CA LEU A 168 -5.76 5.04 5.61
C LEU A 168 -6.56 5.47 4.39
N GLY A 169 -5.93 6.19 3.48
CA GLY A 169 -6.45 6.42 2.12
C GLY A 169 -6.05 5.26 1.20
N VAL A 170 -7.02 4.69 0.50
CA VAL A 170 -6.84 3.59 -0.45
C VAL A 170 -7.55 3.91 -1.76
N ASP A 171 -6.86 3.76 -2.88
CA ASP A 171 -7.31 4.02 -4.26
C ASP A 171 -7.23 2.76 -5.16
N HIS A 172 -6.65 1.67 -4.66
CA HIS A 172 -6.66 0.37 -5.34
C HIS A 172 -7.45 -0.72 -4.61
N ALA A 173 -8.35 -0.30 -3.71
CA ALA A 173 -9.22 -1.14 -2.89
C ALA A 173 -8.50 -2.28 -2.12
N ARG A 174 -7.24 -2.09 -1.71
CA ARG A 174 -6.47 -3.12 -1.00
C ARG A 174 -5.54 -2.57 0.08
N PHE A 175 -5.55 -3.21 1.23
CA PHE A 175 -4.57 -2.96 2.29
C PHE A 175 -3.38 -3.91 2.11
N VAL A 176 -2.18 -3.40 2.38
CA VAL A 176 -1.00 -4.24 2.63
C VAL A 176 -0.55 -4.10 4.07
N PHE A 177 -0.13 -5.21 4.66
CA PHE A 177 0.48 -5.31 5.98
C PHE A 177 1.85 -5.95 5.79
N ALA A 178 2.91 -5.17 5.99
CA ALA A 178 4.25 -5.60 5.62
C ALA A 178 5.31 -5.12 6.59
N ASP A 179 6.34 -5.94 6.78
CA ASP A 179 7.55 -5.54 7.47
C ASP A 179 8.31 -4.46 6.68
N ALA A 180 8.75 -3.41 7.37
CA ALA A 180 9.41 -2.27 6.75
C ALA A 180 10.74 -2.62 6.07
N ASP A 181 11.55 -3.53 6.65
CA ASP A 181 12.82 -3.97 6.05
C ASP A 181 12.55 -4.88 4.85
N ALA A 182 11.60 -5.80 4.98
CA ALA A 182 11.23 -6.74 3.93
C ALA A 182 10.78 -6.05 2.64
N LEU A 183 10.05 -4.93 2.76
CA LEU A 183 9.62 -4.14 1.60
C LEU A 183 10.78 -3.57 0.79
N SER A 184 12.01 -3.48 1.31
CA SER A 184 13.19 -3.15 0.48
C SER A 184 13.47 -4.19 -0.61
N SER A 185 12.94 -5.42 -0.48
CA SER A 185 13.00 -6.47 -1.48
C SER A 185 11.74 -6.56 -2.36
N TRP A 186 10.76 -5.68 -2.16
CA TRP A 186 9.54 -5.68 -2.96
C TRP A 186 9.84 -5.41 -4.43
N GLU A 187 9.15 -6.12 -5.32
CA GLU A 187 9.25 -5.94 -6.77
C GLU A 187 7.82 -5.97 -7.30
N HIS A 188 7.36 -4.81 -7.73
CA HIS A 188 5.97 -4.61 -8.13
C HIS A 188 5.75 -4.93 -9.61
N VAL A 189 6.71 -4.57 -10.47
CA VAL A 189 6.51 -4.50 -11.93
C VAL A 189 7.28 -5.59 -12.66
N ARG A 190 8.55 -5.80 -12.32
CA ARG A 190 9.42 -6.72 -13.06
C ARG A 190 9.19 -8.17 -12.61
N PRO A 191 9.26 -9.14 -13.52
CA PRO A 191 9.16 -10.54 -13.13
C PRO A 191 10.41 -10.98 -12.39
N LEU A 192 10.23 -11.81 -11.38
CA LEU A 192 11.32 -12.37 -10.58
C LEU A 192 12.05 -13.51 -11.31
N ASP A 193 11.38 -14.18 -12.24
CA ASP A 193 11.84 -15.36 -12.98
C ASP A 193 11.96 -15.12 -14.50
N GLY A 194 11.66 -13.91 -14.97
CA GLY A 194 11.62 -13.57 -16.40
C GLY A 194 10.35 -14.04 -17.14
N LEU A 195 9.32 -14.49 -16.41
CA LEU A 195 8.07 -14.99 -16.96
C LEU A 195 6.88 -14.06 -16.64
N ALA A 196 5.82 -14.21 -17.43
CA ALA A 196 4.57 -13.49 -17.25
C ALA A 196 3.39 -14.32 -17.76
N ASP A 197 2.24 -14.14 -17.11
CA ASP A 197 0.96 -14.59 -17.66
C ASP A 197 0.35 -13.48 -18.52
N LEU A 198 -0.40 -13.87 -19.54
CA LEU A 198 -1.24 -12.98 -20.33
C LEU A 198 -2.62 -13.60 -20.42
N VAL A 199 -3.58 -13.00 -19.74
CA VAL A 199 -4.93 -13.57 -19.63
C VAL A 199 -5.98 -12.63 -20.13
N LEU A 200 -7.11 -13.17 -20.59
CA LEU A 200 -8.20 -12.39 -21.16
C LEU A 200 -9.57 -12.92 -20.74
N TRP A 201 -10.52 -12.01 -20.61
CA TRP A 201 -11.89 -12.31 -20.24
C TRP A 201 -12.89 -11.32 -20.82
N GLY A 202 -14.18 -11.64 -20.74
CA GLY A 202 -15.27 -10.75 -21.12
C GLY A 202 -16.13 -11.30 -22.26
N ARG A 203 -16.96 -10.42 -22.84
CA ARG A 203 -18.04 -10.82 -23.75
C ARG A 203 -17.55 -11.58 -24.98
N ASP A 204 -16.52 -11.05 -25.62
CA ASP A 204 -16.01 -11.58 -26.90
C ASP A 204 -14.73 -12.43 -26.68
N GLN A 205 -14.51 -12.93 -25.46
CA GLN A 205 -13.28 -13.65 -25.06
C GLN A 205 -13.00 -14.91 -25.89
N GLU A 206 -14.01 -15.72 -26.21
CA GLU A 206 -13.82 -16.97 -26.95
C GLU A 206 -13.39 -16.70 -28.40
N GLN A 207 -13.95 -15.66 -29.02
CA GLN A 207 -13.57 -15.21 -30.35
C GLN A 207 -12.11 -14.76 -30.36
N VAL A 208 -11.71 -13.91 -29.42
CA VAL A 208 -10.34 -13.40 -29.31
C VAL A 208 -9.37 -14.53 -28.99
N ALA A 209 -9.73 -15.44 -28.07
CA ALA A 209 -8.92 -16.60 -27.76
C ALA A 209 -8.67 -17.48 -28.99
N ALA A 210 -9.69 -17.75 -29.79
CA ALA A 210 -9.54 -18.49 -31.04
C ALA A 210 -8.68 -17.75 -32.08
N GLU A 211 -8.83 -16.42 -32.19
CA GLU A 211 -8.07 -15.57 -33.12
C GLU A 211 -6.57 -15.57 -32.81
N PHE A 212 -6.20 -15.45 -31.54
CA PHE A 212 -4.79 -15.39 -31.11
C PHE A 212 -4.21 -16.74 -30.67
N GLY A 213 -5.02 -17.80 -30.62
CA GLY A 213 -4.61 -19.12 -30.14
C GLY A 213 -4.35 -19.16 -28.64
N ALA A 214 -5.13 -18.43 -27.84
CA ALA A 214 -5.09 -18.49 -26.39
C ALA A 214 -5.73 -19.80 -25.91
N PRO A 215 -5.01 -20.67 -25.17
CA PRO A 215 -5.60 -21.87 -24.64
C PRO A 215 -6.63 -21.54 -23.56
N ARG A 216 -7.57 -22.47 -23.35
CA ARG A 216 -8.47 -22.44 -22.21
C ARG A 216 -7.69 -22.81 -20.96
N LEU A 217 -7.81 -22.01 -19.91
CA LEU A 217 -7.24 -22.29 -18.60
C LEU A 217 -8.16 -23.26 -17.84
N GLY A 218 -7.59 -24.01 -16.89
CA GLY A 218 -8.34 -25.01 -16.12
C GLY A 218 -9.48 -24.39 -15.30
N ASP A 219 -10.41 -25.22 -14.83
CA ASP A 219 -11.63 -24.77 -14.12
C ASP A 219 -11.35 -24.05 -12.78
N THR A 220 -10.11 -24.14 -12.28
CA THR A 220 -9.66 -23.47 -11.04
C THR A 220 -8.97 -22.13 -11.31
N ALA A 221 -8.82 -21.73 -12.57
CA ALA A 221 -8.24 -20.42 -12.92
C ALA A 221 -9.25 -19.30 -12.68
N ASP A 222 -8.75 -18.10 -12.36
CA ASP A 222 -9.59 -16.91 -12.15
C ASP A 222 -10.25 -16.40 -13.44
N VAL A 223 -9.68 -16.78 -14.59
CA VAL A 223 -10.14 -16.41 -15.93
C VAL A 223 -10.06 -17.60 -16.88
N ALA A 224 -10.91 -17.59 -17.91
CA ALA A 224 -11.10 -18.77 -18.77
C ALA A 224 -10.01 -18.97 -19.83
N TYR A 225 -9.31 -17.92 -20.26
CA TYR A 225 -8.38 -17.98 -21.39
C TYR A 225 -7.12 -17.17 -21.12
N GLY A 226 -5.99 -17.68 -21.61
CA GLY A 226 -4.71 -16.98 -21.51
C GLY A 226 -3.53 -17.91 -21.75
N TRP A 227 -2.33 -17.33 -21.70
CA TRP A 227 -1.08 -18.07 -21.64
C TRP A 227 -0.46 -17.86 -20.27
N VAL A 228 0.02 -18.95 -19.70
CA VAL A 228 0.74 -18.93 -18.42
C VAL A 228 2.21 -19.21 -18.65
N ASP A 229 3.07 -18.69 -17.78
CA ASP A 229 4.52 -18.94 -17.78
C ASP A 229 5.22 -18.58 -19.12
N LEU A 230 4.76 -17.53 -19.82
CA LEU A 230 5.42 -17.10 -21.04
C LEU A 230 6.71 -16.34 -20.74
N PRO A 231 7.78 -16.50 -21.55
CA PRO A 231 8.90 -15.57 -21.52
C PRO A 231 8.41 -14.12 -21.66
N ILE A 232 8.87 -13.21 -20.80
CA ILE A 232 8.30 -11.87 -20.69
C ILE A 232 8.22 -11.11 -22.02
N THR A 233 9.25 -11.20 -22.87
CA THR A 233 9.26 -10.54 -24.17
C THR A 233 8.17 -11.08 -25.10
N GLU A 234 7.88 -12.38 -25.04
CA GLU A 234 6.81 -12.99 -25.81
C GLU A 234 5.44 -12.55 -25.28
N ALA A 235 5.25 -12.59 -23.96
CA ALA A 235 4.02 -12.13 -23.32
C ALA A 235 3.72 -10.66 -23.67
N TYR A 236 4.74 -9.80 -23.64
CA TYR A 236 4.61 -8.38 -24.00
C TYR A 236 4.23 -8.20 -25.48
N GLN A 237 4.88 -8.92 -26.40
CA GLN A 237 4.54 -8.86 -27.83
C GLN A 237 3.10 -9.32 -28.11
N ARG A 238 2.65 -10.38 -27.44
CA ARG A 238 1.26 -10.85 -27.53
C ARG A 238 0.30 -9.81 -26.95
N GLY A 239 0.64 -9.23 -25.79
CA GLY A 239 -0.14 -8.17 -25.15
C GLY A 239 -0.36 -6.97 -26.06
N LEU A 240 0.69 -6.48 -26.72
CA LEU A 240 0.59 -5.38 -27.69
C LEU A 240 -0.31 -5.72 -28.90
N ALA A 241 -0.25 -6.96 -29.39
CA ALA A 241 -1.09 -7.40 -30.51
C ALA A 241 -2.57 -7.45 -30.10
N ILE A 242 -2.85 -7.97 -28.91
CA ILE A 242 -4.20 -8.04 -28.33
C ILE A 242 -4.75 -6.63 -28.05
N GLU A 243 -3.93 -5.73 -27.51
CA GLU A 243 -4.31 -4.34 -27.25
C GLU A 243 -4.64 -3.60 -28.55
N THR A 244 -3.79 -3.76 -29.57
CA THR A 244 -4.02 -3.16 -30.90
C THR A 244 -5.38 -3.61 -31.44
N ARG A 245 -5.67 -4.92 -31.36
CA ARG A 245 -6.94 -5.49 -31.80
C ARG A 245 -8.15 -4.98 -31.01
N ARG A 246 -8.01 -4.85 -29.69
CA ARG A 246 -9.06 -4.28 -28.80
C ARG A 246 -9.44 -2.86 -29.22
N ASN A 247 -8.45 -2.08 -29.64
CA ASN A 247 -8.60 -0.65 -29.93
C ASN A 247 -9.03 -0.36 -31.38
N GLU A 248 -9.20 -1.36 -32.23
CA GLU A 248 -9.72 -1.18 -33.58
C GLU A 248 -11.17 -0.65 -33.56
N PRO A 249 -11.57 0.18 -34.54
CA PRO A 249 -12.97 0.61 -34.68
C PRO A 249 -13.90 -0.60 -34.84
N GLY A 250 -14.85 -0.75 -33.91
CA GLY A 250 -15.73 -1.92 -33.88
C GLY A 250 -15.06 -3.20 -33.37
N GLY A 251 -13.91 -3.07 -32.69
CA GLY A 251 -13.17 -4.17 -32.08
C GLY A 251 -13.97 -4.93 -31.02
N PRO A 252 -13.53 -6.16 -30.70
CA PRO A 252 -14.18 -7.04 -29.74
C PRO A 252 -14.18 -6.42 -28.34
N LYS A 253 -15.20 -6.76 -27.56
CA LYS A 253 -15.39 -6.32 -26.18
C LYS A 253 -14.86 -7.40 -25.23
N PHE A 254 -13.64 -7.19 -24.77
CA PHE A 254 -12.94 -8.03 -23.82
C PHE A 254 -11.97 -7.17 -23.01
N ALA A 255 -11.50 -7.71 -21.89
CA ALA A 255 -10.41 -7.18 -21.09
C ALA A 255 -9.27 -8.21 -21.06
N PHE A 256 -8.06 -7.73 -20.78
CA PHE A 256 -6.90 -8.59 -20.61
C PHE A 256 -5.96 -7.97 -19.58
N ASP A 257 -5.20 -8.83 -18.91
CA ASP A 257 -4.13 -8.44 -17.99
C ASP A 257 -2.82 -9.02 -18.48
N PHE A 258 -1.77 -8.20 -18.45
CA PHE A 258 -0.39 -8.65 -18.48
C PHE A 258 0.10 -8.76 -17.03
N ARG A 259 0.47 -9.98 -16.62
CA ARG A 259 0.75 -10.34 -15.23
C ARG A 259 2.19 -10.86 -15.10
N PRO A 260 3.21 -9.99 -15.07
CA PRO A 260 4.59 -10.41 -14.80
C PRO A 260 4.64 -11.12 -13.45
N HIS A 261 5.50 -12.14 -13.31
CA HIS A 261 5.65 -12.88 -12.04
C HIS A 261 6.43 -12.06 -11.00
N SER A 262 5.89 -10.89 -10.66
CA SER A 262 6.34 -9.99 -9.61
C SER A 262 5.67 -10.34 -8.28
N HIS A 263 6.14 -9.78 -7.17
CA HIS A 263 5.50 -9.99 -5.86
C HIS A 263 4.03 -9.51 -5.88
N HIS A 264 3.75 -8.40 -6.57
CA HIS A 264 2.38 -7.89 -6.72
C HIS A 264 1.46 -8.94 -7.37
N TRP A 265 1.84 -9.50 -8.52
CA TRP A 265 0.97 -10.46 -9.20
C TRP A 265 0.90 -11.81 -8.52
N GLN A 266 1.95 -12.23 -7.81
CA GLN A 266 1.91 -13.41 -6.95
C GLN A 266 0.86 -13.26 -5.84
N VAL A 267 0.89 -12.17 -5.07
CA VAL A 267 -0.09 -11.96 -4.00
C VAL A 267 -1.50 -11.75 -4.56
N MET A 268 -1.63 -11.03 -5.67
CA MET A 268 -2.95 -10.83 -6.30
C MET A 268 -3.52 -12.13 -6.88
N GLY A 269 -2.68 -13.08 -7.29
CA GLY A 269 -3.11 -14.44 -7.64
C GLY A 269 -3.75 -15.16 -6.44
N LEU A 270 -3.12 -15.07 -5.27
CA LEU A 270 -3.67 -15.64 -4.03
C LEU A 270 -4.96 -14.95 -3.59
N VAL A 271 -5.00 -13.61 -3.64
CA VAL A 271 -6.20 -12.81 -3.34
C VAL A 271 -7.39 -13.25 -4.21
N ARG A 272 -7.20 -13.41 -5.53
CA ARG A 272 -8.27 -13.84 -6.45
C ARG A 272 -8.72 -15.29 -6.22
N ALA A 273 -7.82 -16.15 -5.75
CA ALA A 273 -8.13 -17.55 -5.44
C ALA A 273 -8.75 -17.74 -4.05
N SER A 274 -8.70 -16.73 -3.19
CA SER A 274 -9.14 -16.77 -1.80
C SER A 274 -10.62 -16.45 -1.67
N GLU A 275 -11.35 -17.23 -0.85
CA GLU A 275 -12.74 -16.94 -0.47
C GLU A 275 -12.86 -15.62 0.31
N HIS A 276 -11.78 -15.19 0.96
CA HIS A 276 -11.76 -14.00 1.82
C HIS A 276 -10.96 -12.85 1.22
N GLU A 277 -10.67 -12.91 -0.09
CA GLU A 277 -9.98 -11.85 -0.84
C GLU A 277 -8.67 -11.40 -0.17
N ALA A 278 -7.95 -12.34 0.41
CA ALA A 278 -6.67 -12.12 1.09
C ALA A 278 -5.61 -13.13 0.63
N GLY A 279 -4.36 -12.70 0.60
CA GLY A 279 -3.21 -13.51 0.21
C GLY A 279 -1.96 -13.15 1.00
N VAL A 280 -1.13 -14.15 1.29
CA VAL A 280 0.14 -14.01 1.99
C VAL A 280 1.27 -14.52 1.11
N ILE A 281 2.31 -13.72 0.93
CA ILE A 281 3.54 -14.12 0.23
C ILE A 281 4.78 -13.79 1.07
N GLN A 282 5.85 -14.54 0.84
CA GLN A 282 7.13 -14.26 1.48
C GLN A 282 7.95 -13.27 0.65
N VAL A 283 8.40 -12.18 1.24
CA VAL A 283 9.26 -11.15 0.63
C VAL A 283 10.34 -10.76 1.62
N GLY A 284 11.60 -10.68 1.20
CA GLY A 284 12.68 -10.20 2.08
C GLY A 284 12.87 -10.99 3.39
N GLY A 285 12.37 -12.23 3.47
CA GLY A 285 12.39 -13.05 4.68
C GLY A 285 11.23 -12.84 5.64
N ALA A 286 10.23 -12.03 5.29
CA ALA A 286 9.00 -11.82 6.05
C ALA A 286 7.76 -12.22 5.23
N ASP A 287 6.68 -12.55 5.93
CA ASP A 287 5.37 -12.82 5.34
C ASP A 287 4.60 -11.51 5.26
N ILE A 288 4.22 -11.12 4.04
CA ILE A 288 3.45 -9.93 3.72
C ILE A 288 2.03 -10.36 3.37
N LEU A 289 1.04 -9.71 4.00
CA LEU A 289 -0.37 -9.95 3.72
C LEU A 289 -0.96 -8.80 2.92
N MET A 290 -1.73 -9.13 1.89
CA MET A 290 -2.59 -8.19 1.17
C MET A 290 -4.04 -8.66 1.26
N ALA A 291 -4.96 -7.74 1.56
CA ALA A 291 -6.37 -8.02 1.63
C ALA A 291 -7.18 -6.90 0.96
N MET A 292 -8.23 -7.29 0.23
CA MET A 292 -9.15 -6.33 -0.37
C MET A 292 -9.98 -5.64 0.71
N THR A 293 -10.28 -4.35 0.53
CA THR A 293 -11.22 -3.64 1.42
C THR A 293 -12.63 -4.21 1.31
N SER A 294 -12.94 -4.93 0.22
CA SER A 294 -14.25 -5.45 -0.21
C SER A 294 -15.35 -4.41 -0.46
N VAL A 295 -15.10 -3.14 -0.09
CA VAL A 295 -16.02 -2.00 -0.31
C VAL A 295 -15.49 -1.01 -1.35
N GLY A 296 -14.30 -1.25 -1.90
CA GLY A 296 -13.65 -0.37 -2.87
C GLY A 296 -12.71 0.65 -2.23
N ASP A 297 -12.55 1.77 -2.91
CA ASP A 297 -11.64 2.85 -2.53
C ASP A 297 -12.26 3.74 -1.43
N GLY A 298 -11.42 4.42 -0.65
CA GLY A 298 -11.90 5.30 0.40
C GLY A 298 -10.86 5.68 1.44
N PHE A 299 -11.36 6.33 2.50
CA PHE A 299 -10.60 6.73 3.66
C PHE A 299 -11.13 5.98 4.89
N PHE A 300 -10.25 5.26 5.56
CA PHE A 300 -10.59 4.29 6.59
C PHE A 300 -9.96 4.68 7.93
N PRO A 301 -10.76 5.02 8.95
CA PRO A 301 -10.26 5.30 10.29
C PRO A 301 -9.52 4.09 10.87
N VAL A 302 -8.39 4.38 11.51
CA VAL A 302 -7.54 3.39 12.16
C VAL A 302 -7.48 3.68 13.64
N HIS A 303 -7.69 2.64 14.44
CA HIS A 303 -7.71 2.68 15.88
C HIS A 303 -6.57 1.83 16.44
N LEU A 304 -5.89 2.34 17.46
CA LEU A 304 -4.95 1.58 18.27
C LEU A 304 -5.66 1.16 19.56
N ASP A 305 -5.86 -0.14 19.70
CA ASP A 305 -6.38 -0.73 20.93
C ASP A 305 -5.22 -0.96 21.90
N VAL A 306 -5.40 -0.55 23.15
CA VAL A 306 -4.37 -0.62 24.19
C VAL A 306 -4.87 -1.33 25.44
N ASP A 307 -3.95 -1.90 26.21
CA ASP A 307 -4.26 -2.52 27.50
C ASP A 307 -4.36 -1.49 28.64
N ALA A 308 -4.57 -1.97 29.88
CA ALA A 308 -4.72 -1.11 31.06
C ALA A 308 -3.47 -0.29 31.40
N ASP A 309 -2.30 -0.69 30.90
CA ASP A 309 -1.03 0.02 31.07
C ASP A 309 -0.73 0.95 29.87
N GLY A 310 -1.63 1.00 28.88
CA GLY A 310 -1.49 1.80 27.66
C GLY A 310 -0.57 1.17 26.61
N LEU A 311 -0.27 -0.13 26.71
CA LEU A 311 0.55 -0.83 25.73
C LEU A 311 -0.30 -1.30 24.53
N PRO A 312 0.23 -1.23 23.29
CA PRO A 312 -0.46 -1.72 22.10
C PRO A 312 -0.90 -3.19 22.20
N VAL A 313 -2.19 -3.43 21.97
CA VAL A 313 -2.80 -4.77 21.89
C VAL A 313 -3.09 -5.14 20.45
N ALA A 314 -3.61 -4.21 19.66
CA ALA A 314 -3.95 -4.43 18.27
C ALA A 314 -4.18 -3.11 17.53
N LEU A 315 -4.15 -3.19 16.21
CA LEU A 315 -4.60 -2.11 15.34
C LEU A 315 -5.88 -2.55 14.62
N ARG A 316 -6.91 -1.71 14.65
CA ARG A 316 -8.21 -1.96 14.00
C ARG A 316 -8.46 -0.93 12.91
N ILE A 317 -8.85 -1.39 11.73
CA ILE A 317 -9.26 -0.56 10.60
C ILE A 317 -10.79 -0.70 10.46
N ASP A 318 -11.50 0.41 10.57
CA ASP A 318 -12.96 0.44 10.37
C ASP A 318 -13.25 0.69 8.89
N ILE A 319 -13.95 -0.25 8.24
CA ILE A 319 -14.12 -0.30 6.77
C ILE A 319 -15.51 0.17 6.36
N ALA A 320 -16.56 -0.51 6.82
CA ALA A 320 -17.93 -0.09 6.60
C ALA A 320 -18.40 0.78 7.76
N ARG A 321 -18.93 1.97 7.46
CA ARG A 321 -19.63 2.77 8.46
C ARG A 321 -20.95 2.08 8.82
N GLU A 322 -21.19 1.86 10.10
CA GLU A 322 -22.55 1.65 10.58
C GLU A 322 -23.27 2.99 10.44
N ASP A 323 -24.29 3.06 9.58
CA ASP A 323 -25.23 4.18 9.54
C ASP A 323 -25.99 4.33 10.88
#